data_AF-A0A929JMF1-F1
#
_entry.id   AF-A0A929JMF1-F1
#
_cell.length_a   1.000
_cell.length_b   1.000
_cell.length_c   1.000
_cell.angle_alpha   90.00
_cell.angle_beta   90.00
_cell.angle_gamma   90.00
#
_symmetry.space_group_name_H-M   'P 1'
#
loop_
_entity.id
_entity.type
_entity.pdbx_description
1 polymer ?
#
loop_
_entity_poly.entity_id
_entity_poly.type
_entity_poly.pdbx_seq_one_letter_code
_entity_poly.pdbx_strand_id
1 'polypeptide(L)'
;MTLTKEKITDGVYNQVGLSKGQSRRVVENLLEIIKQTLERGEDLLVSGFGKFVVKNKAARRGRNPQTKEDLRLKARRVVVFRTSGVLRRKINHKA
;
A
#
# COMPACT_ATOMS: atom_id res chain seq x y z
N MET A 1 -4.33 16.45 8.33
CA MET A 1 -3.42 15.66 9.20
C MET A 1 -3.21 14.28 8.60
N THR A 2 -1.98 13.75 8.60
CA THR A 2 -1.65 12.44 8.03
C THR A 2 -1.51 11.38 9.12
N LEU A 3 -2.02 10.16 8.87
CA LEU A 3 -1.83 9.03 9.77
C LEU A 3 -0.41 8.47 9.62
N THR A 4 0.32 8.32 10.72
CA THR A 4 1.69 7.79 10.74
C THR A 4 1.73 6.40 11.39
N LYS A 5 2.82 5.65 11.17
CA LYS A 5 3.03 4.34 11.80
C LYS A 5 2.94 4.39 13.33
N GLU A 6 3.50 5.43 13.95
CA GLU A 6 3.40 5.62 15.40
C GLU A 6 1.93 5.77 15.83
N LYS A 7 1.15 6.59 15.12
CA LYS A 7 -0.29 6.76 15.41
C LYS A 7 -1.11 5.47 15.19
N ILE A 8 -0.74 4.65 14.21
CA ILE A 8 -1.33 3.31 14.03
C ILE A 8 -0.99 2.43 15.23
N THR A 9 0.26 2.45 15.68
CA THR A 9 0.73 1.67 16.84
C THR A 9 0.00 2.07 18.12
N ASP A 10 -0.17 3.37 18.36
CA ASP A 10 -0.94 3.89 19.50
C ASP A 10 -2.42 3.48 19.39
N GLY A 11 -3.00 3.50 18.19
CA GLY A 11 -4.36 3.02 17.94
C GLY A 11 -4.53 1.53 18.27
N VAL A 12 -3.59 0.69 17.84
CA VAL A 12 -3.57 -0.75 18.17
C VAL A 12 -3.39 -0.97 19.66
N TYR A 13 -2.47 -0.25 20.30
CA TYR A 13 -2.23 -0.28 21.75
C TYR A 13 -3.53 -0.01 22.54
N ASN A 14 -4.25 1.05 22.16
CA ASN A 14 -5.48 1.46 22.84
C ASN A 14 -6.65 0.46 22.67
N GLN A 15 -6.63 -0.37 21.63
CA GLN A 15 -7.76 -1.25 21.30
C GLN A 15 -7.54 -2.72 21.69
N VAL A 16 -6.29 -3.19 21.70
CA VAL A 16 -5.98 -4.63 21.76
C VAL A 16 -5.47 -5.06 23.14
N GLY A 17 -5.21 -4.11 24.06
CA GLY A 17 -4.78 -4.41 25.44
C GLY A 17 -3.35 -4.97 25.53
N LEU A 18 -2.58 -4.89 24.44
CA LEU A 18 -1.16 -5.25 24.39
C LEU A 18 -0.31 -4.14 25.02
N SER A 19 0.91 -4.45 25.47
CA SER A 19 1.88 -3.40 25.79
C SER A 19 2.22 -2.57 24.55
N LYS A 20 2.68 -1.32 24.73
CA LYS A 20 3.12 -0.48 23.61
C LYS A 20 4.22 -1.15 22.78
N GLY A 21 5.15 -1.85 23.43
CA GLY A 21 6.22 -2.61 22.76
C GLY A 21 5.71 -3.81 21.95
N GLN A 22 4.72 -4.54 22.46
CA GLN A 22 4.06 -5.61 21.69
C GLN A 22 3.27 -5.05 20.51
N SER A 23 2.51 -3.97 20.71
CA SER A 23 1.74 -3.30 19.66
C SER A 23 2.62 -2.83 18.51
N ARG A 24 3.79 -2.24 18.84
CA ARG A 24 4.79 -1.86 17.83
C ARG A 24 5.24 -3.07 17.03
N ARG A 25 5.63 -4.17 17.70
CA ARG A 25 6.07 -5.40 17.05
C ARG A 25 5.00 -5.98 16.12
N VAL A 26 3.73 -5.99 16.54
CA VAL A 26 2.62 -6.47 15.70
C VAL A 26 2.49 -5.63 14.42
N VAL A 27 2.53 -4.30 14.53
CA VAL A 27 2.43 -3.41 13.37
C VAL A 27 3.62 -3.58 12.42
N GLU A 28 4.84 -3.66 12.94
CA GLU A 28 6.04 -3.89 12.10
C GLU A 28 5.97 -5.24 11.39
N ASN A 29 5.61 -6.30 12.10
CA ASN A 29 5.50 -7.65 11.53
C ASN A 29 4.42 -7.72 10.43
N LEU A 30 3.27 -7.08 10.64
CA LEU A 30 2.23 -6.99 9.63
C LEU A 30 2.76 -6.31 8.36
N LEU A 31 3.44 -5.17 8.50
CA LEU A 31 4.01 -4.45 7.36
C LEU A 31 5.11 -5.27 6.67
N GLU A 32 5.90 -6.04 7.42
CA GLU A 32 6.91 -6.94 6.88
C GLU A 32 6.28 -8.04 6.02
N ILE A 33 5.25 -8.71 6.52
CA ILE A 33 4.52 -9.75 5.77
C ILE A 33 3.96 -9.18 4.45
N ILE A 34 3.40 -7.98 4.49
CA ILE A 34 2.88 -7.29 3.30
C ILE A 34 4.01 -7.01 2.31
N LYS A 35 5.15 -6.46 2.77
CA LYS A 35 6.31 -6.16 1.91
C LYS A 35 6.82 -7.42 1.22
N GLN A 36 7.06 -8.49 1.98
CA GLN A 36 7.59 -9.75 1.44
C GLN A 36 6.64 -10.36 0.40
N THR A 37 5.34 -10.32 0.64
CA THR A 37 4.33 -10.80 -0.31
C THR A 37 4.40 -10.05 -1.64
N LEU A 38 4.43 -8.71 -1.58
CA LEU A 38 4.51 -7.87 -2.78
C LEU A 38 5.86 -7.99 -3.50
N GLU A 39 6.95 -8.18 -2.76
CA GLU A 39 8.30 -8.38 -3.31
C GLU A 39 8.40 -9.67 -4.12
N ARG A 40 7.74 -10.75 -3.69
CA ARG A 40 7.63 -12.01 -4.45
C ARG A 40 6.77 -11.88 -5.71
N GLY A 41 6.08 -10.76 -5.90
CA GLY A 41 5.21 -10.52 -7.04
C GLY A 41 3.79 -11.04 -6.85
N GLU A 42 3.44 -11.41 -5.61
CA GLU A 42 2.10 -11.89 -5.25
C GLU A 42 1.17 -10.70 -4.99
N ASP A 43 -0.11 -10.89 -5.30
CA ASP A 43 -1.14 -9.92 -4.97
C ASP A 43 -1.58 -10.08 -3.51
N LEU A 44 -1.92 -8.96 -2.85
CA LEU A 44 -2.50 -8.96 -1.51
C LEU A 44 -3.94 -8.46 -1.57
N LEU A 45 -4.89 -9.24 -1.09
CA LEU A 45 -6.28 -8.84 -0.92
C LEU A 45 -6.59 -8.65 0.57
N VAL A 46 -7.00 -7.44 0.94
CA VAL A 46 -7.54 -7.14 2.27
C VAL A 46 -9.04 -6.90 2.10
N SER A 47 -9.85 -7.90 2.45
CA SER A 47 -11.30 -7.83 2.29
C SER A 47 -11.88 -6.58 2.95
N GLY A 48 -12.87 -5.96 2.32
CA GLY A 48 -13.45 -4.70 2.78
C GLY A 48 -12.56 -3.46 2.59
N PHE A 49 -11.23 -3.61 2.42
CA PHE A 49 -10.30 -2.48 2.24
C PHE A 49 -9.90 -2.30 0.78
N GLY A 50 -9.29 -3.32 0.17
CA GLY A 50 -8.86 -3.26 -1.23
C GLY A 50 -7.84 -4.33 -1.59
N LYS A 51 -7.37 -4.28 -2.83
CA LYS A 51 -6.39 -5.22 -3.38
C LYS A 51 -5.13 -4.48 -3.82
N PHE A 52 -3.97 -4.90 -3.33
CA PHE A 52 -2.67 -4.50 -3.85
C PHE A 52 -2.28 -5.49 -4.95
N VAL A 53 -2.07 -4.97 -6.17
CA VAL A 53 -1.78 -5.77 -7.35
C VAL A 53 -0.37 -5.47 -7.83
N VAL A 54 0.47 -6.49 -7.97
CA VAL A 54 1.80 -6.33 -8.56
C VAL A 54 1.68 -6.39 -10.09
N LYS A 55 2.21 -5.37 -10.77
CA LYS A 55 2.19 -5.28 -12.23
C LYS A 55 3.59 -5.15 -12.80
N ASN A 56 3.90 -5.99 -13.77
CA ASN A 56 5.06 -5.83 -14.63
C ASN A 56 4.77 -4.74 -15.68
N LYS A 57 5.60 -3.70 -15.71
CA LYS A 57 5.58 -2.65 -16.72
C LYS A 57 6.70 -2.90 -17.70
N ALA A 58 6.37 -3.08 -18.98
CA ALA A 58 7.34 -3.17 -20.05
C ALA A 58 8.12 -1.85 -20.21
N ALA A 59 9.33 -1.95 -20.75
CA ALA A 59 10.09 -0.77 -21.14
C ALA A 59 9.32 -0.02 -22.23
N ARG A 60 9.32 1.31 -22.16
CA ARG A 60 8.59 2.16 -23.11
C ARG A 60 9.29 3.49 -23.30
N ARG A 61 8.99 4.17 -24.40
CA ARG A 61 9.39 5.56 -24.59
C ARG A 61 8.53 6.47 -23.72
N GLY A 62 9.18 7.46 -23.12
CA GLY A 62 8.60 8.61 -22.43
C GLY A 62 9.28 9.87 -22.93
N ARG A 63 8.93 11.02 -22.32
CA ARG A 63 9.57 12.30 -22.61
C ARG A 63 9.91 13.00 -21.30
N ASN A 64 11.01 13.75 -21.30
CA ASN A 64 11.29 14.67 -20.22
C ASN A 64 10.22 15.79 -20.22
N PRO A 65 9.45 15.98 -19.13
CA PRO A 65 8.42 17.03 -19.10
C PRO A 65 8.95 18.45 -19.30
N GLN A 66 10.21 18.71 -18.94
CA GLN A 66 10.83 20.04 -19.04
C GLN A 66 11.49 20.25 -20.41
N THR A 67 12.31 19.30 -20.88
CA THR A 67 13.09 19.46 -22.14
C THR A 67 12.39 18.91 -23.38
N LYS A 68 11.30 18.14 -23.22
CA LYS A 68 10.58 17.39 -24.27
C LYS A 68 11.39 16.31 -24.99
N GLU A 69 12.64 16.08 -24.59
CA GLU A 69 13.50 15.05 -25.17
C GLU A 69 12.99 13.64 -24.87
N ASP A 70 13.24 12.72 -25.79
CA ASP A 70 12.85 11.33 -25.68
C ASP A 70 13.66 10.62 -24.58
N LEU A 71 12.96 9.92 -23.69
CA LEU A 71 13.55 9.16 -22.59
C LEU A 71 13.06 7.71 -22.62
N ARG A 72 13.99 6.76 -22.50
CA ARG A 72 13.62 5.34 -22.39
C ARG A 72 13.36 4.96 -20.93
N LEU A 73 12.11 4.66 -20.61
CA LEU A 73 11.72 4.14 -19.30
C LEU A 73 12.00 2.63 -19.25
N LYS A 74 12.83 2.20 -18.29
CA LYS A 74 13.15 0.78 -18.07
C LYS A 74 11.92 -0.02 -17.63
N ALA A 75 11.92 -1.31 -17.94
CA ALA A 75 10.95 -2.24 -17.40
C ALA A 75 11.06 -2.29 -15.87
N ARG A 76 9.93 -2.40 -15.17
CA ARG A 76 9.90 -2.42 -13.70
C ARG A 76 8.64 -3.06 -13.17
N ARG A 77 8.67 -3.47 -11.91
CA ARG A 77 7.47 -3.84 -11.14
C ARG A 77 6.90 -2.61 -10.46
N VAL A 78 5.58 -2.52 -10.42
CA VAL A 78 4.86 -1.49 -9.67
C VAL A 78 3.74 -2.15 -8.88
N VAL A 79 3.42 -1.59 -7.71
CA VAL A 79 2.24 -1.97 -6.93
C VAL A 79 1.12 -0.99 -7.25
N VAL A 80 -0.07 -1.50 -7.54
CA VAL A 80 -1.28 -0.70 -7.75
C VAL A 80 -2.30 -1.08 -6.68
N PHE A 81 -2.75 -0.11 -5.90
CA PHE A 81 -3.88 -0.32 -4.99
C PHE A 81 -5.20 -0.15 -5.73
N ARG A 82 -6.11 -1.09 -5.52
CA ARG A 82 -7.50 -1.06 -6.00
C ARG A 82 -8.43 -1.04 -4.80
N THR A 83 -9.08 0.09 -4.59
CA THR A 83 -10.05 0.30 -3.50
C THR A 83 -11.21 -0.69 -3.60
N SER A 84 -11.61 -1.29 -2.48
CA SER A 84 -12.79 -2.16 -2.45
C SER A 84 -14.08 -1.35 -2.67
N GLY A 85 -15.17 -2.03 -3.06
CA GLY A 85 -16.49 -1.40 -3.12
C GLY A 85 -16.97 -0.90 -1.75
N VAL A 86 -16.66 -1.63 -0.67
CA VAL A 86 -17.01 -1.28 0.71
C VAL A 86 -16.33 0.04 1.12
N LEU A 87 -15.01 0.13 0.95
CA LEU A 87 -14.26 1.33 1.27
C LEU A 87 -14.68 2.50 0.37
N ARG A 88 -14.90 2.26 -0.93
CA ARG A 88 -15.39 3.27 -1.86
C ARG A 88 -16.75 3.83 -1.44
N ARG A 89 -17.69 2.99 -0.99
CA ARG A 89 -18.98 3.47 -0.46
C ARG A 89 -18.79 4.30 0.81
N LYS A 90 -17.98 3.80 1.75
CA LYS A 90 -17.70 4.47 3.02
C LYS A 90 -17.09 5.88 2.84
N ILE A 91 -16.19 6.07 1.87
CA ILE A 91 -15.59 7.39 1.60
C ILE A 91 -16.50 8.35 0.82
N ASN A 92 -17.48 7.83 0.08
CA ASN A 92 -18.40 8.65 -0.72
C ASN A 92 -19.77 8.86 -0.03
N HIS A 93 -19.95 8.32 1.17
CA HIS A 93 -21.21 8.34 1.92
C HIS A 93 -22.43 7.83 1.10
N LYS A 94 -22.20 6.94 0.13
CA LYS A 94 -23.27 6.30 -0.65
C LYS A 94 -23.55 4.94 -0.03
N ALA A 95 -24.79 4.73 0.41
CA ALA A 95 -25.29 3.46 0.95
C ALA A 95 -25.08 2.31 -0.05
#